data_AF-A0A0D0CFV8-F1
#
_entry.id   AF-A0A0D0CFV8-F1
#
_cell.length_a   1.000
_cell.length_b   1.000
_cell.length_c   1.000
_cell.angle_alpha   90.00
_cell.angle_beta   90.00
_cell.angle_gamma   90.00
#
_symmetry.space_group_name_H-M   'P 1'
#
loop_
_entity.id
_entity.type
_entity.pdbx_description
1 polymer ?
#
loop_
_entity_poly.entity_id
_entity_poly.type
_entity_poly.pdbx_seq_one_letter_code
_entity_poly.pdbx_strand_id
1 'polypeptide(L)'
;SSCNNHRAVSQANSSHVWLEATGMGATACAHHGCFITHSVVDFWKGERQVNMDYSLVNVLQYNMQGIHHVISFYDMNCTYMRKLRQRVGNNEFLKFPKDMEIVPGIRMWHVHGNQLQFF
;
A
#
# COMPACT_ATOMS: atom_id res chain seq x y z
N SER A 1 8.56 5.26 -18.82
CA SER A 1 9.49 6.34 -18.43
C SER A 1 10.69 5.67 -17.79
N SER A 2 11.90 5.87 -18.34
CA SER A 2 13.14 5.28 -17.84
C SER A 2 13.43 5.79 -16.43
N CYS A 3 13.13 4.99 -15.41
CA CYS A 3 13.35 5.38 -14.03
C CYS A 3 14.81 5.06 -13.66
N ASN A 4 15.52 6.08 -13.17
CA ASN A 4 16.91 6.02 -12.74
C ASN A 4 17.16 4.83 -11.81
N ASN A 5 18.29 4.14 -11.99
CA ASN A 5 18.79 3.03 -11.18
C ASN A 5 18.45 3.20 -9.68
N HIS A 6 17.42 2.48 -9.23
CA HIS A 6 16.97 2.50 -7.83
C HIS A 6 17.88 1.65 -6.96
N ARG A 7 19.07 2.18 -6.65
CA ARG A 7 20.06 1.48 -5.81
C ARG A 7 19.52 1.18 -4.40
N ALA A 8 18.69 2.08 -3.86
CA ALA A 8 18.01 1.89 -2.58
C ALA A 8 16.97 0.75 -2.61
N VAL A 9 16.19 0.63 -3.70
CA VAL A 9 15.23 -0.46 -3.86
C VAL A 9 15.94 -1.79 -4.06
N SER A 10 17.04 -1.82 -4.83
CA SER A 10 17.82 -3.04 -5.02
C SER A 10 18.51 -3.51 -3.72
N GLN A 11 18.90 -2.59 -2.86
CA GLN A 11 19.55 -2.90 -1.57
C GLN A 11 18.53 -3.28 -0.48
N ALA A 12 17.34 -2.70 -0.47
CA ALA A 12 16.26 -3.15 0.41
C ALA A 12 15.71 -4.54 -0.02
N ASN A 13 15.78 -4.86 -1.31
CA ASN A 13 15.33 -6.14 -1.86
C ASN A 13 16.44 -7.21 -1.95
N SER A 14 17.66 -6.95 -1.44
CA SER A 14 18.69 -7.99 -1.42
C SER A 14 18.27 -9.13 -0.51
N SER A 15 18.28 -10.36 -1.04
CA SER A 15 17.89 -11.54 -0.29
C SER A 15 18.89 -11.83 0.82
N HIS A 16 18.46 -11.70 2.07
CA HIS A 16 19.20 -12.16 3.23
C HIS A 16 18.83 -13.62 3.50
N VAL A 17 19.78 -14.53 3.31
CA VAL A 17 19.56 -15.99 3.26
C VAL A 17 19.15 -16.62 4.61
N TRP A 18 19.08 -15.83 5.68
CA TRP A 18 18.92 -16.30 7.06
C TRP A 18 17.87 -15.54 7.88
N LEU A 19 16.98 -14.76 7.23
CA LEU A 19 15.90 -14.04 7.93
C LEU A 19 14.54 -14.67 7.63
N GLU A 20 13.74 -14.89 8.67
CA GLU A 20 12.32 -15.31 8.54
C GLU A 20 11.46 -14.19 7.93
N ALA A 21 11.75 -12.94 8.31
CA ALA A 21 11.20 -11.74 7.70
C ALA A 21 12.33 -10.76 7.35
N THR A 22 12.32 -10.27 6.11
CA THR A 22 13.21 -9.23 5.58
C THR A 22 12.73 -7.80 5.88
N GLY A 23 11.52 -7.67 6.43
CA GLY A 23 10.92 -6.39 6.79
C GLY A 23 9.47 -6.57 7.24
N MET A 24 8.82 -5.47 7.61
CA MET A 24 7.40 -5.44 7.98
C MET A 24 6.70 -4.27 7.30
N GLY A 25 5.43 -4.48 6.95
CA GLY A 25 4.50 -3.45 6.50
C GLY A 25 3.35 -3.34 7.49
N ALA A 26 2.83 -2.13 7.67
CA ALA A 26 1.66 -1.88 8.49
C ALA A 26 0.90 -0.67 7.97
N THR A 27 -0.41 -0.64 8.25
CA THR A 27 -1.23 0.54 7.97
C THR A 27 -1.54 1.25 9.29
N ALA A 28 -1.23 2.54 9.33
CA ALA A 28 -1.49 3.40 10.47
C ALA A 28 -2.61 4.39 10.19
N CYS A 29 -3.36 4.74 11.22
CA CYS A 29 -4.28 5.87 11.17
C CYS A 29 -3.46 7.17 11.10
N ALA A 30 -3.64 7.96 10.04
CA ALA A 30 -2.92 9.22 9.88
C ALA A 30 -3.26 10.26 10.97
N HIS A 31 -4.47 10.21 11.52
CA HIS A 31 -4.92 11.13 12.56
C HIS A 31 -4.35 10.78 13.94
N HIS A 32 -4.39 9.50 14.32
CA HIS A 32 -4.03 9.04 15.66
C HIS A 32 -2.60 8.50 15.76
N GLY A 33 -1.92 8.25 14.62
CA GLY A 33 -0.58 7.67 14.57
C GLY A 33 -0.48 6.21 15.00
N CYS A 34 -1.61 5.55 15.28
CA CYS A 34 -1.63 4.15 15.72
C CYS A 34 -1.71 3.18 14.55
N PHE A 35 -1.03 2.03 14.68
CA PHE A 35 -1.22 0.91 13.76
C PHE A 35 -2.61 0.31 13.94
N ILE A 36 -3.29 0.06 12.83
CA ILE A 36 -4.62 -0.54 12.83
C ILE A 36 -4.44 -2.07 12.96
N THR A 37 -5.27 -2.70 13.78
CA THR A 37 -5.24 -4.15 13.99
C THR A 37 -5.43 -4.91 12.67
N HIS A 38 -4.85 -6.11 12.57
CA HIS A 38 -4.86 -6.94 11.36
C HIS A 38 -4.18 -6.32 10.12
N SER A 39 -3.45 -5.21 10.27
CA SER A 39 -2.75 -4.56 9.16
C SER A 39 -1.27 -4.91 9.05
N VAL A 40 -0.68 -5.53 10.08
CA VAL A 40 0.76 -5.82 10.12
C VAL A 40 1.05 -7.08 9.31
N VAL A 41 2.05 -7.01 8.44
CA VAL A 41 2.45 -8.08 7.52
C VAL A 41 3.96 -8.23 7.46
N ASP A 42 4.44 -9.47 7.41
CA ASP A 42 5.86 -9.77 7.25
C ASP A 42 6.26 -9.82 5.76
N PHE A 43 7.45 -9.32 5.47
CA PHE A 43 8.02 -9.29 4.13
C PHE A 43 9.05 -10.40 3.96
N TRP A 44 8.83 -11.36 3.06
CA TRP A 44 9.72 -12.51 2.88
C TRP A 44 10.83 -12.28 1.84
N LYS A 45 10.60 -11.37 0.90
CA LYS A 45 11.57 -10.97 -0.15
C LYS A 45 11.37 -9.50 -0.49
N GLY A 46 11.53 -8.65 0.52
CA GLY A 46 11.16 -7.25 0.45
C GLY A 46 9.65 -7.03 0.32
N GLU A 47 9.29 -5.78 0.07
CA GLU A 47 7.91 -5.34 0.01
C GLU A 47 7.25 -5.78 -1.32
N ARG A 48 6.23 -6.63 -1.20
CA ARG A 48 5.39 -7.03 -2.33
C ARG A 48 4.05 -6.32 -2.23
N GLN A 49 3.50 -5.92 -3.38
CA GLN A 49 2.18 -5.29 -3.43
C GLN A 49 1.09 -6.13 -2.77
N VAL A 50 1.16 -7.47 -2.84
CA VAL A 50 0.20 -8.37 -2.17
C VAL A 50 0.23 -8.23 -0.64
N ASN A 51 1.38 -7.94 -0.04
CA ASN A 51 1.50 -7.72 1.40
C ASN A 51 0.75 -6.43 1.79
N MET A 52 0.94 -5.38 0.99
CA MET A 52 0.28 -4.10 1.22
C MET A 52 -1.22 -4.13 0.86
N ASP A 53 -1.62 -4.93 -0.13
CA ASP A 53 -3.02 -5.18 -0.45
C ASP A 53 -3.72 -5.83 0.75
N TYR A 54 -3.10 -6.86 1.36
CA TYR A 54 -3.61 -7.48 2.58
C TYR A 54 -3.74 -6.47 3.72
N SER A 55 -2.68 -5.69 3.98
CA SER A 55 -2.66 -4.67 5.03
C SER A 55 -3.82 -3.68 4.87
N LEU A 56 -3.95 -3.09 3.68
CA LEU A 56 -4.97 -2.08 3.40
C LEU A 56 -6.38 -2.65 3.44
N VAL A 57 -6.63 -3.80 2.81
CA VAL A 57 -7.97 -4.40 2.76
C VAL A 57 -8.46 -4.77 4.15
N ASN A 58 -7.61 -5.35 5.00
CA ASN A 58 -7.99 -5.67 6.38
C ASN A 58 -8.33 -4.41 7.19
N VAL A 59 -7.58 -3.32 7.02
CA VAL A 59 -7.94 -2.03 7.62
C VAL A 59 -9.31 -1.57 7.18
N LEU A 60 -9.60 -1.63 5.87
CA LEU A 60 -10.88 -1.17 5.34
C LEU A 60 -12.06 -2.01 5.84
N GLN A 61 -11.82 -3.26 6.24
CA GLN A 61 -12.84 -4.13 6.82
C GLN A 61 -12.97 -4.00 8.35
N TYR A 62 -11.96 -3.43 9.02
CA TYR A 62 -11.89 -3.40 10.48
C TYR A 62 -12.44 -2.10 11.07
N ASN A 63 -13.56 -2.17 11.80
CA ASN A 63 -14.18 -1.04 12.50
C ASN A 63 -14.48 0.20 11.62
N MET A 64 -14.77 -0.02 10.33
CA MET A 64 -15.06 1.05 9.36
C MET A 64 -16.56 1.32 9.15
N GLN A 65 -17.43 0.92 10.10
CA GLN A 65 -18.87 1.13 9.97
C GLN A 65 -19.20 2.63 9.88
N GLY A 66 -19.95 3.02 8.85
CA GLY A 66 -20.32 4.42 8.58
C GLY A 66 -19.21 5.25 7.90
N ILE A 67 -18.04 4.67 7.63
CA ILE A 67 -16.96 5.33 6.89
C ILE A 67 -16.98 4.83 5.45
N HIS A 68 -17.26 5.74 4.52
CA HIS A 68 -17.33 5.43 3.09
C HIS A 68 -16.17 6.04 2.28
N HIS A 69 -15.40 6.96 2.86
CA HIS A 69 -14.29 7.63 2.20
C HIS A 69 -13.03 7.49 3.03
N VAL A 70 -11.96 6.99 2.41
CA VAL A 70 -10.64 6.82 3.03
C VAL A 70 -9.58 7.46 2.18
N ILE A 71 -8.78 8.34 2.77
CA ILE A 71 -7.57 8.85 2.15
C ILE A 71 -6.42 7.92 2.51
N SER A 72 -5.84 7.27 1.51
CA SER A 72 -4.69 6.38 1.71
C SER A 72 -3.41 7.10 1.33
N PHE A 73 -2.43 7.13 2.24
CA PHE A 73 -1.10 7.67 1.97
C PHE A 73 -0.09 6.55 1.83
N TYR A 74 0.72 6.63 0.79
CA TYR A 74 1.78 5.67 0.52
C TYR A 74 2.87 6.35 -0.34
N ASP A 75 4.13 5.96 -0.21
CA ASP A 75 5.23 6.58 -0.97
C ASP A 75 5.16 6.28 -2.48
N MET A 76 4.72 5.08 -2.86
CA MET A 76 4.49 4.69 -4.25
C MET A 76 3.00 4.65 -4.61
N ASN A 77 2.17 5.48 -3.96
CA ASN A 77 0.71 5.45 -4.12
C ASN A 77 0.25 5.64 -5.58
N CYS A 78 0.94 6.49 -6.33
CA CYS A 78 0.62 6.80 -7.72
C CYS A 78 0.69 5.58 -8.65
N THR A 79 1.59 4.64 -8.39
CA THR A 79 1.71 3.40 -9.17
C THR A 79 0.93 2.25 -8.52
N TYR A 80 0.90 2.19 -7.20
CA TYR A 80 0.21 1.17 -6.43
C TYR A 80 -1.30 1.14 -6.70
N MET A 81 -1.95 2.30 -6.64
CA MET A 81 -3.41 2.44 -6.71
C MET A 81 -3.98 2.08 -8.09
N ARG A 82 -3.21 2.32 -9.16
CA ARG A 82 -3.60 1.99 -10.54
C ARG A 82 -3.98 0.53 -10.73
N LYS A 83 -3.27 -0.38 -10.06
CA LYS A 83 -3.48 -1.83 -10.17
C LYS A 83 -4.18 -2.41 -8.94
N LEU A 84 -4.37 -1.64 -7.87
CA LEU A 84 -4.96 -2.13 -6.62
C LEU A 84 -6.35 -2.74 -6.83
N ARG A 85 -7.26 -2.02 -7.51
CA ARG A 85 -8.61 -2.53 -7.77
C ARG A 85 -8.60 -3.82 -8.59
N GLN A 86 -7.72 -3.92 -9.59
CA GLN A 86 -7.54 -5.12 -10.39
C GLN A 86 -6.98 -6.28 -9.56
N ARG A 87 -5.95 -6.04 -8.74
CA ARG A 87 -5.33 -7.07 -7.89
C ARG A 87 -6.32 -7.64 -6.88
N VAL A 88 -7.04 -6.79 -6.17
CA VAL A 88 -8.04 -7.21 -5.18
C VAL A 88 -9.27 -7.84 -5.85
N GLY A 89 -9.72 -7.31 -6.99
CA GLY A 89 -10.82 -7.88 -7.76
C GLY A 89 -10.56 -9.30 -8.25
N ASN A 90 -9.31 -9.61 -8.61
CA ASN A 90 -8.88 -10.94 -9.05
C ASN A 90 -8.44 -11.85 -7.89
N ASN A 91 -8.52 -11.38 -6.63
CA ASN A 91 -8.12 -12.14 -5.47
C ASN A 91 -9.32 -12.89 -4.87
N GLU A 92 -9.12 -14.15 -4.47
CA GLU A 92 -10.16 -14.96 -3.84
C GLU A 92 -10.45 -14.55 -2.39
N PHE A 93 -9.41 -14.14 -1.66
CA PHE A 93 -9.44 -13.91 -0.21
C PHE A 93 -9.64 -12.45 0.18
N LEU A 94 -9.18 -11.50 -0.64
CA LEU A 94 -9.29 -10.07 -0.37
C LEU A 94 -10.51 -9.48 -1.08
N LYS A 95 -11.34 -8.73 -0.35
CA LYS A 95 -12.51 -8.04 -0.88
C LYS A 95 -12.60 -6.63 -0.31
N PHE A 96 -12.88 -5.64 -1.15
CA PHE A 96 -13.19 -4.32 -0.62
C PHE A 96 -14.56 -4.31 0.09
N PRO A 97 -14.72 -3.53 1.16
CA PRO A 97 -16.05 -3.22 1.68
C PRO A 97 -16.91 -2.59 0.58
N LYS A 98 -18.21 -2.85 0.64
CA LYS A 98 -19.16 -2.27 -0.30
C LYS A 98 -19.16 -0.74 -0.17
N ASP A 99 -19.23 -0.05 -1.30
CA ASP A 99 -19.35 1.41 -1.38
C ASP A 99 -18.18 2.18 -0.72
N MET A 100 -17.01 1.56 -0.62
CA MET A 100 -15.78 2.20 -0.12
C MET A 100 -15.06 2.98 -1.23
N GLU A 101 -14.94 4.29 -1.08
CA GLU A 101 -14.10 5.15 -1.89
C GLU A 101 -12.71 5.30 -1.25
N ILE A 102 -11.68 4.92 -2.01
CA ILE A 102 -10.28 5.08 -1.60
C ILE A 102 -9.67 6.19 -2.45
N VAL A 103 -9.35 7.30 -1.81
CA VAL A 103 -8.72 8.47 -2.43
C VAL A 103 -7.21 8.38 -2.21
N PRO A 104 -6.39 8.34 -3.28
CA PRO A 104 -4.96 8.25 -3.14
C PRO A 104 -4.36 9.61 -2.73
N GLY A 105 -3.82 9.69 -1.52
CA GLY A 105 -2.95 10.78 -1.08
C GLY A 105 -1.56 10.65 -1.70
N ILE A 106 -1.14 11.65 -2.47
CA ILE A 106 0.20 11.72 -3.07
C ILE A 106 1.04 12.72 -2.28
N ARG A 107 2.22 12.31 -1.83
CA ARG A 107 3.14 13.24 -1.15
C ARG A 107 3.65 14.31 -2.12
N MET A 108 3.84 15.52 -1.61
CA MET A 108 4.23 16.73 -2.34
C MET A 108 5.49 16.55 -3.22
N TRP A 109 6.40 15.65 -2.83
CA TRP A 109 7.61 15.33 -3.60
C TRP A 109 7.35 14.71 -4.97
N HIS A 110 6.16 14.15 -5.23
CA HIS A 110 5.78 13.59 -6.53
C HIS A 110 5.05 14.60 -7.44
N VAL A 111 4.57 15.73 -6.89
CA VAL A 111 3.79 16.73 -7.64
C VAL A 111 4.63 17.37 -8.75
N HIS A 112 5.94 17.48 -8.56
CA HIS A 112 6.87 18.05 -9.54
C HIS A 112 7.30 17.06 -10.64
N GLY A 113 6.92 15.77 -10.54
CA GLY A 113 7.26 14.72 -11.52
C GLY A 113 6.05 14.08 -12.21
N ASN A 114 4.82 14.44 -11.82
CA ASN A 114 3.59 13.90 -12.40
C ASN A 114 3.09 14.81 -13.52
N GLN A 115 2.96 14.27 -14.74
CA GLN A 115 2.14 14.89 -15.78
C GLN A 115 0.68 14.89 -15.34
N LEU A 116 -0.06 15.96 -15.63
CA LEU A 116 -1.43 16.25 -15.17
C LEU A 116 -2.53 15.26 -15.65
N GLN A 117 -2.19 14.05 -16.10
CA GLN A 117 -3.15 13.03 -16.59
C GLN A 117 -3.58 12.02 -15.50
N PHE A 118 -3.45 12.34 -14.22
CA PHE A 118 -3.60 11.35 -13.13
C PHE A 118 -4.78 11.62 -12.18
N PHE A 119 -5.86 12.21 -12.70
CA PHE A 119 -7.19 12.18 -12.09
C PHE A 119 -8.12 11.34 -12.98
#